data_AF-A0A1Y0MWZ8-F1
#
_entry.id   AF-A0A1Y0MWZ8-F1
#
_cell.length_a   1.000
_cell.length_b   1.000
_cell.length_c   1.000
_cell.angle_alpha   90.00
_cell.angle_beta   90.00
_cell.angle_gamma   90.00
#
_symmetry.space_group_name_H-M   'P 1'
#
loop_
_entity.id
_entity.type
_entity.pdbx_description
1 polymer ?
#
loop_
_entity_poly.entity_id
_entity_poly.type
_entity_poly.pdbx_seq_one_letter_code
_entity_poly.pdbx_strand_id
1 'polypeptide(L)'
;MKRVIVEYAKLTTDILDMLVDKYPDGYDYSDIISFKNAKGETIKAVEVKTEDTVYLVKISSKLEQVMEDYVEDEDSFDDNDDFDVNDLED
;
A
#
# COMPACT_ATOMS: atom_id res chain seq x y z
N MET A 1 15.31 -12.09 3.94
CA MET A 1 13.97 -11.50 3.73
C MET A 1 14.05 -10.00 3.90
N LYS A 2 13.71 -9.25 2.86
CA LYS A 2 13.67 -7.78 2.89
C LYS A 2 12.28 -7.33 3.32
N ARG A 3 12.20 -6.25 4.11
CA ARG A 3 10.95 -5.61 4.49
C ARG A 3 10.92 -4.22 3.87
N VAL A 4 9.88 -3.94 3.10
CA VAL A 4 9.71 -2.67 2.40
C VAL A 4 8.41 -2.05 2.89
N ILE A 5 8.49 -0.82 3.39
CA ILE A 5 7.30 -0.04 3.74
C ILE A 5 6.91 0.75 2.50
N VAL A 6 5.69 0.56 2.03
CA VAL A 6 5.16 1.22 0.85
C VAL A 6 4.01 2.12 1.28
N GLU A 7 4.08 3.39 0.90
CA GLU A 7 2.98 4.32 1.06
C GLU A 7 2.10 4.27 -0.19
N TYR A 8 0.84 4.69 -0.06
CA TYR A 8 -0.10 4.74 -1.18
C TYR A 8 0.50 5.40 -2.43
N ALA A 9 1.17 6.54 -2.27
CA ALA A 9 1.80 7.28 -3.38
C ALA A 9 2.95 6.54 -4.09
N LYS A 10 3.39 5.40 -3.55
CA LYS A 10 4.44 4.54 -4.13
C LYS A 10 3.93 3.13 -4.41
N LEU A 11 2.61 2.92 -4.35
CA LEU A 11 2.02 1.66 -4.77
C LEU A 11 2.15 1.54 -6.28
N THR A 12 2.70 0.41 -6.70
CA THR A 12 2.60 -0.05 -8.08
C THR A 12 1.35 -0.91 -8.22
N THR A 13 0.82 -1.01 -9.44
CA THR A 13 -0.34 -1.85 -9.76
C THR A 13 -0.16 -3.29 -9.24
N ASP A 14 1.03 -3.88 -9.40
CA ASP A 14 1.35 -5.20 -8.83
C ASP A 14 1.04 -5.33 -7.33
N ILE A 15 1.38 -4.34 -6.50
CA ILE A 15 1.16 -4.44 -5.05
C ILE A 15 -0.32 -4.28 -4.72
N LEU A 16 -1.05 -3.49 -5.50
CA LEU A 16 -2.49 -3.34 -5.38
C LEU A 16 -3.20 -4.63 -5.78
N ASP A 17 -2.84 -5.24 -6.91
CA ASP A 17 -3.37 -6.53 -7.35
C ASP A 17 -3.16 -7.60 -6.27
N MET A 18 -1.96 -7.66 -5.69
CA MET A 18 -1.69 -8.58 -4.59
C MET A 18 -2.51 -8.29 -3.33
N LEU A 19 -2.84 -7.03 -3.08
CA LEU A 19 -3.70 -6.63 -1.97
C LEU A 19 -5.15 -7.07 -2.20
N VAL A 20 -5.67 -6.86 -3.41
CA VAL A 20 -7.04 -7.24 -3.81
C VAL A 20 -7.17 -8.76 -3.88
N ASP A 21 -6.21 -9.48 -4.45
CA ASP A 21 -6.20 -10.95 -4.50
C ASP A 21 -6.16 -11.57 -3.10
N LYS A 22 -5.39 -10.96 -2.18
CA LYS A 22 -5.29 -11.42 -0.80
C LYS A 22 -6.50 -11.05 0.06
N TYR A 23 -7.09 -9.88 -0.18
CA TYR A 23 -8.21 -9.32 0.58
C TYR A 23 -9.35 -8.92 -0.37
N PRO A 24 -9.99 -9.90 -1.06
CA PRO A 24 -11.02 -9.61 -2.06
C PRO A 24 -12.28 -9.01 -1.44
N ASP A 25 -12.55 -9.33 -0.17
CA ASP A 25 -13.63 -8.76 0.62
C ASP A 25 -13.18 -7.56 1.49
N GLY A 26 -11.97 -7.05 1.25
CA GLY A 26 -11.31 -6.07 2.11
C GLY A 26 -10.55 -6.69 3.30
N TYR A 27 -9.84 -5.84 4.06
CA TYR A 27 -9.03 -6.26 5.21
C TYR A 27 -9.74 -5.94 6.54
N ASP A 28 -9.57 -6.80 7.53
CA ASP A 28 -10.13 -6.60 8.87
C ASP A 28 -9.14 -5.91 9.80
N TYR A 29 -9.62 -5.40 10.93
CA TYR A 29 -8.74 -4.85 11.98
C TYR A 29 -7.68 -5.85 12.47
N SER A 30 -7.95 -7.15 12.33
CA SER A 30 -7.02 -8.23 12.68
C SER A 30 -5.81 -8.30 11.74
N ASP A 31 -5.95 -7.86 10.50
CA ASP A 31 -4.89 -7.84 9.49
C ASP A 31 -4.02 -6.57 9.57
N ILE A 32 -4.48 -5.58 10.32
CA ILE A 32 -3.80 -4.30 10.48
C ILE A 32 -2.66 -4.44 11.50
N ILE A 33 -1.44 -4.26 11.01
CA ILE A 33 -0.24 -4.15 11.83
C ILE A 33 -0.07 -2.69 12.25
N SER A 34 -0.02 -2.44 13.57
CA SER A 34 0.22 -1.12 14.14
C SER A 34 1.57 -1.09 14.86
N PHE A 35 2.44 -0.16 14.47
CA PHE A 35 3.76 0.01 15.09
C PHE A 35 4.13 1.49 15.18
N LYS A 36 5.06 1.83 16.08
CA LYS A 36 5.61 3.19 16.15
C LYS A 36 6.85 3.31 15.29
N ASN A 37 6.92 4.36 14.46
CA ASN A 37 8.13 4.68 13.70
C ASN A 37 9.19 5.35 14.61
N ALA A 38 10.35 5.66 14.03
CA ALA A 38 11.44 6.33 14.75
C ALA A 38 11.07 7.73 15.29
N LYS A 39 10.03 8.37 14.75
CA LYS A 39 9.50 9.66 15.21
C LYS A 39 8.44 9.51 16.32
N GLY A 40 8.11 8.27 16.71
CA GLY A 40 7.08 7.98 17.71
C GLY A 40 5.65 8.02 17.17
N GLU A 41 5.47 8.18 15.86
CA GLU A 41 4.17 8.19 15.18
C GLU A 41 3.65 6.77 15.04
N THR A 42 2.35 6.58 15.29
CA THR A 42 1.69 5.29 15.09
C THR A 42 1.40 5.10 13.61
N ILE A 43 2.06 4.12 13.00
CA ILE A 43 1.85 3.67 11.63
C ILE A 43 0.98 2.43 11.64
N LYS A 44 -0.07 2.43 10.82
CA LYS A 44 -0.92 1.28 10.56
C LYS A 44 -0.65 0.80 9.14
N ALA A 45 -0.47 -0.50 8.94
CA ALA A 45 -0.19 -1.09 7.64
C ALA A 45 -0.78 -2.49 7.52
N VAL A 46 -1.16 -2.88 6.31
CA VAL A 46 -1.46 -4.28 5.98
C VAL A 46 -0.23 -4.96 5.38
N GLU A 47 -0.07 -6.24 5.64
CA GLU A 47 1.08 -7.01 5.17
C GLU A 47 0.73 -7.85 3.94
N VAL A 48 1.55 -7.73 2.90
CA VAL A 48 1.53 -8.57 1.70
C VAL A 48 2.90 -9.22 1.52
N LYS A 49 2.93 -10.52 1.25
CA LYS A 49 4.16 -11.30 1.16
C LYS A 49 4.34 -11.82 -0.25
N THR A 50 5.52 -11.58 -0.81
CA THR A 50 6.06 -12.29 -1.97
C THR A 50 7.07 -13.33 -1.51
N GLU A 51 7.64 -14.12 -2.43
CA GLU A 51 8.64 -15.15 -2.12
C GLU A 51 9.88 -14.59 -1.39
N ASP A 52 10.33 -13.38 -1.72
CA ASP A 52 11.56 -12.79 -1.18
C ASP A 52 11.34 -11.53 -0.31
N THR A 53 10.21 -10.84 -0.50
CA THR A 53 9.94 -9.51 0.05
C THR A 53 8.62 -9.44 0.80
N VAL A 54 8.67 -8.82 1.97
CA VAL A 54 7.48 -8.48 2.76
C VAL A 54 7.18 -7.00 2.56
N TYR A 55 6.02 -6.71 1.98
CA TYR A 55 5.52 -5.36 1.77
C TYR A 55 4.56 -4.99 2.89
N LEU A 56 4.84 -3.86 3.55
CA LEU A 56 3.95 -3.25 4.54
C LEU A 56 3.31 -2.02 3.90
N VAL A 57 2.08 -2.18 3.45
CA VAL A 57 1.33 -1.11 2.79
C VAL A 57 0.65 -0.27 3.85
N LYS A 58 1.07 0.99 3.96
CA LYS A 58 0.55 1.92 4.96
C LYS A 58 -0.92 2.25 4.67
N ILE A 59 -1.77 2.01 5.66
CA ILE A 59 -3.18 2.36 5.59
C ILE A 59 -3.29 3.87 5.84
N SER A 60 -3.84 4.56 4.84
CA SER A 60 -4.23 5.96 4.92
C SER A 60 -5.64 6.08 4.38
N SER A 61 -6.35 7.17 4.70
CA SER A 61 -7.72 7.37 4.22
C SER A 61 -7.85 7.35 2.69
N LYS A 62 -6.77 7.62 1.95
CA LYS A 62 -6.72 7.48 0.48
C LYS A 62 -6.74 6.02 0.01
N LEU A 63 -6.08 5.12 0.75
CA LEU A 63 -6.05 3.70 0.39
C LEU A 63 -7.42 3.05 0.59
N GLU A 64 -8.12 3.42 1.66
CA GLU A 64 -9.47 2.91 1.95
C GLU A 64 -10.44 3.24 0.82
N GLN A 65 -10.44 4.50 0.36
CA GLN A 65 -11.28 4.95 -0.74
C GLN A 65 -10.98 4.19 -2.05
N VAL A 66 -9.69 4.04 -2.35
CA VAL A 66 -9.27 3.43 -3.63
C VAL A 66 -9.50 1.92 -3.65
N MET A 67 -9.44 1.23 -2.50
CA MET A 67 -9.85 -0.16 -2.41
C MET A 67 -11.35 -0.34 -2.69
N GLU A 68 -12.19 0.59 -2.23
CA GLU A 68 -13.63 0.58 -2.49
C GLU A 68 -13.91 0.84 -3.97
N ASP A 69 -13.26 1.87 -4.55
CA ASP A 69 -13.38 2.21 -5.97
C ASP A 69 -12.84 1.09 -6.90
N TYR A 70 -11.74 0.42 -6.56
CA TYR A 70 -11.14 -0.63 -7.40
C TYR A 70 -11.95 -1.94 -7.42
N VAL A 71 -12.75 -2.18 -6.38
CA VAL A 71 -13.69 -3.30 -6.35
C VAL A 71 -14.94 -3.00 -7.20
N GLU A 72 -15.32 -1.73 -7.33
CA GLU A 72 -16.48 -1.32 -8.13
C GLU A 72 -16.16 -0.98 -9.60
N ASP A 73 -14.95 -0.50 -9.91
CA ASP A 73 -14.53 -0.05 -11.23
C ASP A 73 -13.10 -0.54 -11.57
N GLU A 74 -13.00 -1.50 -12.51
CA GLU A 74 -11.76 -2.16 -12.94
C GLU A 74 -10.77 -1.22 -13.71
N ASP A 75 -11.08 0.08 -13.87
CA ASP A 75 -10.47 0.99 -14.85
C ASP A 75 -9.89 2.33 -14.29
N SER A 76 -9.82 2.55 -12.97
CA SER A 76 -9.52 3.91 -12.42
C SER A 76 -8.05 4.25 -12.09
N PHE A 77 -7.06 3.50 -12.58
CA PHE A 77 -5.64 3.69 -12.21
C PHE A 77 -4.73 4.37 -13.25
N ASP A 78 -5.29 5.14 -14.18
CA ASP A 78 -4.51 5.81 -15.24
C ASP A 78 -4.04 7.25 -14.90
N ASP A 79 -4.06 7.69 -13.63
CA ASP A 79 -3.71 9.10 -13.32
C ASP A 79 -2.80 9.28 -12.09
N ASN A 80 -1.66 8.58 -12.06
CA ASN A 80 -0.50 9.03 -11.28
C ASN A 80 0.75 9.15 -12.15
N ASP A 81 0.59 9.83 -13.29
CA ASP A 81 1.67 10.31 -14.17
C ASP A 81 2.26 11.64 -13.66
N ASP A 82 2.39 11.84 -12.34
CA ASP A 82 2.99 13.08 -11.80
C ASP A 82 3.55 12.92 -10.38
N PHE A 83 4.57 12.08 -10.19
CA PHE A 83 5.52 12.32 -9.09
C PHE A 83 6.93 11.99 -9.56
N ASP A 84 7.56 13.02 -10.14
CA ASP A 84 8.98 13.11 -10.45
C ASP A 84 9.84 12.46 -9.36
N VAL A 85 10.27 11.24 -9.63
CA VAL A 85 11.35 10.56 -8.93
C VAL A 85 12.68 11.05 -9.49
N ASN A 86 12.96 12.33 -9.36
CA ASN A 86 14.29 12.88 -9.63
C ASN A 86 14.48 14.23 -8.95
N ASP A 87 14.92 14.22 -7.69
CA ASP A 87 15.99 15.13 -7.23
C ASP A 87 16.50 14.70 -5.84
N LEU A 88 17.35 13.66 -5.84
CA LEU A 88 18.36 13.48 -4.80
C LEU A 88 19.63 13.00 -5.51
N GLU A 89 20.20 13.87 -6.34
CA GLU A 89 21.64 13.83 -6.61
C GLU A 89 22.37 14.72 -5.58
N ASP A 90 23.53 14.23 -5.19
CA ASP A 90 24.42 14.59 -4.06
C ASP A 90 24.66 16.10 -3.82
#